data_AF-A0A0B1SWD6-F1
#
_entry.id   AF-A0A0B1SWD6-F1
#
_cell.length_a   1.000
_cell.length_b   1.000
_cell.length_c   1.000
_cell.angle_alpha   90.00
_cell.angle_beta   90.00
_cell.angle_gamma   90.00
#
_symmetry.space_group_name_H-M   'P 1'
#
loop_
_entity.id
_entity.type
_entity.pdbx_description
1 polymer ?
#
loop_
_entity_poly.entity_id
_entity_poly.type
_entity_poly.pdbx_seq_one_letter_code
_entity_poly.pdbx_strand_id
1 'polypeptide(L)'
;MMSILHSPHRAIRGIFSEESECRSGLIQERISCVNLLNYTCQFVDPTFIFRLVPARITIQEARQAENGAEKCRKVVRLVKKRLEG
;
A
#
# COMPACT_ATOMS: atom_id res chain seq x y z
N MET A 1 -23.39 -16.02 28.18
CA MET A 1 -22.22 -15.15 28.48
C MET A 1 -20.98 -15.90 27.99
N MET A 2 -20.60 -15.73 26.72
CA MET A 2 -19.46 -16.43 26.11
C MET A 2 -18.21 -15.58 26.25
N SER A 3 -17.29 -16.02 27.10
CA SER A 3 -15.97 -15.42 27.26
C SER A 3 -15.12 -15.74 26.02
N ILE A 4 -14.97 -14.77 25.11
CA ILE A 4 -13.98 -14.84 24.04
C ILE A 4 -12.60 -14.74 24.70
N LEU A 5 -11.91 -15.88 24.84
CA LEU A 5 -10.49 -15.93 25.17
C LEU A 5 -9.71 -15.12 24.11
N HIS A 6 -9.26 -13.94 24.49
CA HIS A 6 -8.24 -13.17 23.78
C HIS A 6 -6.89 -13.89 23.95
N SER A 7 -6.63 -14.92 23.15
CA SER A 7 -5.33 -15.58 23.15
C SER A 7 -4.29 -14.68 22.47
N PRO A 8 -3.20 -14.27 23.15
CA PRO A 8 -2.20 -13.35 22.60
C PRO A 8 -1.53 -13.90 21.32
N HIS A 9 -1.48 -15.23 21.15
CA HIS A 9 -1.00 -15.88 19.94
C HIS A 9 -1.82 -15.55 18.69
N ARG A 10 -3.15 -15.36 18.82
CA ARG A 10 -4.03 -15.05 17.67
C ARG A 10 -3.83 -13.62 17.18
N ALA A 11 -3.63 -12.68 18.10
CA ALA A 11 -3.35 -11.29 17.80
C ALA A 11 -1.97 -11.11 17.14
N ILE A 12 -0.95 -11.82 17.63
CA ILE A 12 0.39 -11.83 17.04
C ILE A 12 0.35 -12.36 15.59
N ARG A 13 -0.38 -13.45 15.36
CA ARG A 13 -0.54 -14.03 14.01
C ARG A 13 -1.22 -13.07 13.03
N GLY A 14 -2.20 -12.28 13.51
CA GLY A 14 -2.83 -11.23 12.73
C GLY A 14 -1.84 -10.14 12.30
N ILE A 15 -0.98 -9.67 13.21
CA ILE A 15 0.02 -8.63 12.90
C ILE A 15 1.01 -9.09 11.81
N PHE A 16 1.51 -10.32 11.88
CA PHE A 16 2.41 -10.86 10.85
C PHE A 16 1.74 -10.99 9.48
N SER A 17 0.45 -11.32 9.44
CA SER A 17 -0.32 -11.34 8.20
C SER A 17 -0.40 -9.94 7.58
N GLU A 18 -0.75 -8.94 8.39
CA GLU A 18 -0.88 -7.55 7.95
C GLU A 18 0.46 -6.93 7.53
N GLU A 19 1.55 -7.31 8.19
CA GLU A 19 2.92 -6.94 7.78
C GLU A 19 3.26 -7.46 6.38
N SER A 20 2.90 -8.71 6.08
CA SER A 20 3.13 -9.31 4.76
C SER A 20 2.32 -8.61 3.65
N GLU A 21 1.09 -8.19 3.97
CA GLU A 21 0.25 -7.39 3.08
C GLU A 21 0.82 -5.99 2.88
N CYS A 22 1.30 -5.33 3.94
CA CYS A 22 2.00 -4.05 3.84
C CYS A 22 3.23 -4.16 2.93
N ARG A 23 4.09 -5.17 3.11
CA ARG A 23 5.27 -5.37 2.27
C ARG A 23 4.91 -5.53 0.79
N SER A 24 3.87 -6.31 0.50
CA SER A 24 3.37 -6.49 -0.86
C SER A 24 2.77 -5.19 -1.41
N GLY A 25 2.08 -4.43 -0.55
CA GLY A 25 1.54 -3.10 -0.84
C GLY A 25 2.60 -2.10 -1.24
N LEU A 26 3.72 -2.02 -0.51
CA LEU A 26 4.83 -1.11 -0.82
C LEU A 26 5.48 -1.41 -2.17
N ILE A 27 5.57 -2.69 -2.55
CA ILE A 27 6.09 -3.08 -3.86
C ILE A 27 5.15 -2.59 -4.96
N GLN A 28 3.84 -2.81 -4.80
CA GLN A 28 2.83 -2.32 -5.76
C GLN A 28 2.83 -0.78 -5.83
N GLU A 29 2.88 -0.11 -4.69
CA GLU A 29 2.98 1.35 -4.61
C GLU A 29 4.19 1.88 -5.36
N ARG A 30 5.37 1.28 -5.17
CA ARG A 30 6.57 1.69 -5.87
C ARG A 30 6.43 1.55 -7.38
N ILE A 31 5.88 0.44 -7.85
CA ILE A 31 5.65 0.20 -9.29
C ILE A 31 4.72 1.29 -9.83
N SER A 32 3.60 1.54 -9.15
CA SER A 32 2.63 2.54 -9.60
C SER A 32 3.15 3.97 -9.56
N CYS A 33 3.91 4.34 -8.52
CA CYS A 33 4.56 5.63 -8.44
C CYS A 33 5.56 5.85 -9.59
N VAL A 34 6.33 4.82 -9.97
CA VAL A 34 7.24 4.91 -11.12
C VAL A 34 6.45 5.05 -12.43
N ASN A 35 5.33 4.34 -12.59
CA ASN A 35 4.47 4.48 -13.76
C ASN A 35 3.90 5.90 -13.89
N LEU A 36 3.40 6.45 -12.77
CA LEU A 36 2.89 7.82 -12.71
C LEU A 36 4.00 8.84 -12.99
N LEU A 37 5.19 8.65 -12.41
CA LEU A 37 6.35 9.51 -12.67
C LEU A 37 6.69 9.53 -14.16
N ASN A 38 6.83 8.36 -14.79
CA ASN A 38 7.10 8.26 -16.22
C ASN A 38 6.00 8.94 -17.07
N TYR A 39 4.73 8.72 -16.71
CA TYR A 39 3.60 9.35 -17.39
C TYR A 39 3.60 10.87 -17.25
N THR A 40 3.98 11.42 -16.10
CA THR A 40 4.02 12.88 -15.89
C THR A 40 5.26 13.50 -16.55
N CYS A 41 6.43 12.85 -16.42
CA CYS A 41 7.69 13.38 -16.94
C CYS A 41 7.74 13.45 -18.47
N GLN A 42 7.02 12.58 -19.18
CA GLN A 42 6.97 12.62 -20.66
C GLN A 42 6.44 13.95 -21.23
N PHE A 43 5.79 14.79 -20.42
CA PHE A 43 5.27 16.10 -20.83
C PHE A 43 6.23 17.27 -20.50
N VAL A 44 7.28 17.02 -19.72
CA VAL A 44 8.17 18.06 -19.18
C VAL A 44 9.61 17.86 -19.67
N ASP A 45 10.07 16.61 -19.77
CA ASP A 45 11.44 16.25 -20.10
C ASP A 45 11.49 15.40 -21.38
N PRO A 46 12.18 15.86 -22.45
CA PRO A 46 12.25 15.15 -23.73
C PRO A 46 13.06 13.84 -23.68
N THR A 47 13.78 13.56 -22.59
CA THR A 47 14.45 12.27 -22.37
C THR A 47 13.46 11.14 -22.08
N PHE A 48 12.22 11.47 -21.68
CA PHE A 48 11.15 10.51 -21.47
C PHE A 48 10.38 10.25 -22.77
N ILE A 49 10.17 8.98 -23.10
CA ILE A 49 9.45 8.58 -24.31
C ILE A 49 7.96 8.88 -24.12
N PHE A 50 7.39 9.72 -24.98
CA PHE A 50 5.95 9.95 -25.04
C PHE A 50 5.21 8.66 -25.42
N ARG A 51 4.23 8.29 -24.61
CA ARG A 51 3.30 7.19 -24.87
C ARG A 51 1.89 7.66 -24.60
N LEU A 52 1.00 7.45 -25.57
CA LEU A 52 -0.42 7.69 -25.39
C LEU A 52 -0.99 6.58 -24.49
N VAL A 53 -1.16 6.89 -23.20
CA VAL A 53 -1.73 5.99 -22.21
C VAL A 53 -3.17 6.41 -21.94
N PRO A 54 -4.16 5.48 -22.01
CA PRO A 54 -5.53 5.78 -21.63
C PRO A 54 -5.62 6.28 -20.18
N ALA A 55 -6.38 7.35 -19.95
CA ALA A 55 -6.54 7.97 -18.63
C ALA A 55 -6.94 6.96 -17.54
N ARG A 56 -7.76 5.94 -17.90
CA ARG A 56 -8.16 4.87 -16.98
C ARG A 56 -6.96 4.14 -16.36
N ILE A 57 -5.89 3.89 -17.12
CA ILE A 57 -4.70 3.20 -16.62
C ILE A 57 -3.99 4.10 -15.60
N THR A 58 -3.73 5.36 -15.94
CA THR A 58 -3.10 6.32 -15.03
C THR A 58 -3.89 6.48 -13.72
N ILE A 59 -5.23 6.54 -13.80
CA ILE A 59 -6.11 6.59 -12.61
C ILE A 59 -5.98 5.30 -11.78
N GLN A 60 -5.87 4.14 -12.42
CA GLN A 60 -5.68 2.87 -11.71
C GLN A 60 -4.33 2.81 -11.00
N GLU A 61 -3.25 3.30 -11.61
CA GLU A 61 -1.94 3.41 -10.96
C GLU A 61 -2.00 4.30 -9.72
N ALA A 62 -2.66 5.48 -9.81
CA ALA A 62 -2.85 6.36 -8.66
C ALA A 62 -3.56 5.65 -7.50
N ARG A 63 -4.66 4.94 -7.80
CA ARG A 63 -5.39 4.16 -6.79
C ARG A 63 -4.55 3.02 -6.20
N GLN A 64 -3.73 2.35 -7.01
CA GLN A 64 -2.86 1.28 -6.52
C GLN A 64 -1.79 1.82 -5.57
N ALA A 65 -1.21 2.98 -5.87
CA ALA A 65 -0.28 3.67 -4.98
C ALA A 65 -0.93 4.01 -3.63
N GLU A 66 -2.12 4.62 -3.65
CA GLU A 66 -2.87 4.95 -2.44
C GLU A 66 -3.23 3.71 -1.60
N ASN A 67 -3.66 2.64 -2.26
CA ASN A 67 -4.00 1.37 -1.62
C ASN A 67 -2.77 0.70 -0.98
N GLY A 68 -1.61 0.77 -1.63
CA GLY A 68 -0.36 0.26 -1.08
C GLY A 68 0.01 0.95 0.24
N ALA A 69 -0.07 2.28 0.26
CA ALA A 69 0.19 3.08 1.46
C ALA A 69 -0.80 2.78 2.60
N GLU A 70 -2.08 2.56 2.29
CA GLU A 70 -3.09 2.27 3.32
C GLU A 70 -2.85 0.93 4.03
N LYS A 71 -2.33 -0.09 3.32
CA LYS A 71 -1.97 -1.39 3.93
C LYS A 71 -0.94 -1.22 5.05
N CYS A 72 0.06 -0.36 4.86
CA CYS A 72 1.06 -0.08 5.89
C CYS A 72 0.54 0.81 7.01
N ARG A 73 -0.34 1.78 6.70
CA ARG A 73 -1.05 2.57 7.74
C ARG A 73 -1.84 1.68 8.69
N LYS A 74 -2.46 0.61 8.19
CA LYS A 74 -3.18 -0.38 9.00
C LYS A 74 -2.25 -1.10 10.00
N VAL A 75 -1.07 -1.53 9.56
CA VAL A 75 -0.07 -2.15 10.45
C VAL A 75 0.35 -1.19 11.56
N VAL A 76 0.65 0.07 11.23
CA VAL A 76 1.03 1.08 12.23
C VAL A 76 -0.09 1.28 13.26
N ARG A 77 -1.36 1.35 12.83
CA ARG A 77 -2.51 1.44 13.75
C ARG A 77 -2.60 0.24 14.69
N LEU A 78 -2.34 -0.98 14.20
CA LEU A 78 -2.35 -2.20 15.02
C LEU A 78 -1.20 -2.23 16.04
N VAL A 79 0.00 -1.85 15.62
CA VAL A 79 1.18 -1.78 16.51
C VAL A 79 0.95 -0.75 17.61
N LYS A 80 0.48 0.46 17.28
CA LYS A 80 0.18 1.52 18.27
C LYS A 80 -0.83 1.06 19.31
N LYS A 81 -1.95 0.47 18.89
CA LYS A 81 -2.97 -0.07 19.80
C LYS A 81 -2.43 -1.11 20.79
N ARG A 82 -1.38 -1.85 20.40
CA ARG A 82 -0.75 -2.85 21.26
C ARG A 82 0.27 -2.24 22.24
N LEU A 83 0.88 -1.11 21.88
CA LEU A 83 1.85 -0.39 22.73
C LEU A 83 1.15 0.52 23.75
N GLU A 84 -0.04 1.03 23.43
CA GLU A 84 -0.86 1.87 24.30
C GLU A 84 -1.74 1.05 25.29
N GLY A 85 -1.74 -0.28 25.16
CA GLY A 85 -2.52 -1.21 25.99
C GLY A 85 -1.72 -1.94 27.04
#